data_AF-A0A6P4DE42-F1
#
_entry.id   AF-A0A6P4DE42-F1
#
_cell.length_a   1.000
_cell.length_b   1.000
_cell.length_c   1.000
_cell.angle_alpha   90.00
_cell.angle_beta   90.00
_cell.angle_gamma   90.00
#
_symmetry.space_group_name_H-M   'P 1'
#
loop_
_entity.id
_entity.type
_entity.pdbx_description
1 polymer ?
#
loop_
_entity_poly.entity_id
_entity_poly.type
_entity_poly.pdbx_seq_one_letter_code
_entity_poly.pdbx_strand_id
1 'polypeptide(L)'
;MGATPFTERILREKLLKGFDKPTDMKYDGTKDPQEHLTTFETRMNLKGAANAVRCRAFPVTLAGPAIKWFNALPNGSITSFHDISKKFMAQFTTRIIKTKHPINLLGVIQRQDESMRKYLDRFNDECLLVDGLTDSVTTLCLTNGLMNEDFRKHLTTQPV
;
A
#
# COMPACT_ATOMS: atom_id res chain seq x y z
N MET A 1 27.50 1.89 -19.68
CA MET A 1 26.71 2.13 -18.43
C MET A 1 25.55 1.15 -18.43
N GLY A 2 25.30 0.45 -17.32
CA GLY A 2 24.18 -0.50 -17.23
C GLY A 2 22.83 0.21 -17.40
N ALA A 3 21.82 -0.54 -17.85
CA ALA A 3 20.44 -0.05 -17.93
C ALA A 3 20.00 0.45 -16.55
N THR A 4 19.54 1.70 -16.47
CA THR A 4 19.08 2.34 -15.24
C THR A 4 17.89 3.23 -15.53
N PRO A 5 16.84 3.19 -14.70
CA PRO A 5 15.68 4.05 -14.88
C PRO A 5 15.98 5.51 -14.55
N PHE A 6 17.10 5.81 -13.89
CA PHE A 6 17.50 7.17 -13.57
C PHE A 6 18.06 7.93 -14.77
N THR A 7 17.71 9.21 -14.85
CA THR A 7 18.39 10.16 -15.74
C THR A 7 19.83 10.44 -15.29
N GLU A 8 20.69 10.84 -16.25
CA GLU A 8 22.07 11.29 -15.99
C GLU A 8 22.17 12.36 -14.91
N ARG A 9 21.19 13.28 -14.84
CA ARG A 9 21.13 14.33 -13.82
C ARG A 9 21.12 13.74 -12.40
N ILE A 10 20.31 12.71 -12.16
CA ILE A 10 20.23 12.03 -10.85
C ILE A 10 21.54 11.29 -10.53
N LEU A 11 22.18 10.70 -11.55
CA LEU A 11 23.42 9.94 -11.35
C LEU A 11 24.62 10.85 -11.05
N ARG A 12 24.63 12.06 -11.60
CA ARG A 12 25.72 13.05 -11.47
C ARG A 12 25.68 13.80 -10.14
N GLU A 13 24.55 13.84 -9.44
CA GLU A 13 24.48 14.46 -8.12
C GLU A 13 25.39 13.74 -7.12
N LYS A 14 26.26 14.52 -6.48
CA LYS A 14 27.12 14.03 -5.40
C LYS A 14 26.24 13.66 -4.21
N LEU A 15 26.24 12.38 -3.84
CA LEU A 15 25.62 11.96 -2.59
C LEU A 15 26.40 12.55 -1.42
N LEU A 16 25.66 13.02 -0.41
CA LEU A 16 26.25 13.42 0.86
C LEU A 16 26.98 12.22 1.47
N LYS A 17 28.27 12.41 1.82
CA LYS A 17 29.04 11.41 2.55
C LYS A 17 28.36 11.17 3.91
N GLY A 18 28.11 9.91 4.25
CA GLY A 18 27.47 9.55 5.52
C GLY A 18 25.93 9.50 5.49
N PHE A 19 25.29 9.61 4.32
CA PHE A 19 23.85 9.36 4.23
C PHE A 19 23.55 7.89 4.57
N ASP A 20 22.96 7.69 5.75
CA ASP A 20 22.48 6.38 6.19
C ASP A 20 21.27 5.95 5.35
N LYS A 21 21.39 4.79 4.71
CA LYS A 21 20.39 4.26 3.78
C LYS A 21 19.21 3.70 4.59
N PRO A 22 17.96 3.89 4.14
CA PRO A 22 16.79 3.37 4.84
C PRO A 22 16.60 1.86 4.62
N THR A 23 17.57 1.04 5.05
CA THR A 23 17.55 -0.43 4.87
C THR A 23 16.57 -1.15 5.78
N ASP A 24 16.15 -0.50 6.86
CA ASP A 24 15.13 -0.95 7.80
C ASP A 24 13.69 -0.83 7.23
N MET A 25 13.50 0.00 6.19
CA MET A 25 12.18 0.26 5.60
C MET A 25 11.90 -0.67 4.42
N LYS A 26 11.66 -1.96 4.66
CA LYS A 26 11.39 -2.91 3.55
C LYS A 26 9.94 -2.91 3.08
N TYR A 27 9.76 -2.78 1.77
CA TYR A 27 8.49 -2.88 1.06
C TYR A 27 8.56 -3.97 -0.01
N ASP A 28 7.78 -5.04 0.16
CA ASP A 28 7.70 -6.19 -0.75
C ASP A 28 6.51 -6.13 -1.72
N GLY A 29 5.62 -5.14 -1.57
CA GLY A 29 4.40 -5.01 -2.37
C GLY A 29 3.12 -5.46 -1.68
N THR A 30 3.16 -5.86 -0.40
CA THR A 30 1.99 -6.37 0.33
C THR A 30 1.36 -5.36 1.29
N LYS A 31 2.15 -4.43 1.81
CA LYS A 31 1.73 -3.37 2.74
C LYS A 31 1.16 -2.18 1.97
N ASP A 32 0.43 -1.29 2.65
CA ASP A 32 -0.08 -0.07 2.04
C ASP A 32 1.07 0.77 1.40
N PRO A 33 1.05 1.03 0.07
CA PRO A 33 2.04 1.86 -0.58
C PRO A 33 2.01 3.31 -0.09
N GLN A 34 0.85 3.84 0.30
CA GLN A 34 0.74 5.23 0.77
C GLN A 34 1.45 5.40 2.12
N GLU A 35 1.27 4.45 3.05
CA GLU A 35 1.96 4.43 4.33
C GLU A 35 3.48 4.35 4.14
N HIS A 36 3.95 3.44 3.27
CA HIS A 36 5.37 3.30 2.97
C HIS A 36 5.97 4.59 2.40
N LEU A 37 5.29 5.19 1.43
CA LEU A 37 5.73 6.43 0.78
C LEU A 37 5.80 7.59 1.78
N THR A 38 4.75 7.75 2.60
CA THR A 38 4.67 8.80 3.63
C THR A 38 5.79 8.66 4.66
N THR A 39 6.04 7.43 5.13
CA THR A 39 7.13 7.15 6.07
C THR A 39 8.49 7.49 5.46
N PHE A 40 8.69 7.14 4.19
CA PHE A 40 9.94 7.42 3.48
C PHE A 40 10.15 8.93 3.32
N GLU A 41 9.12 9.66 2.89
CA GLU A 41 9.16 11.11 2.71
C GLU A 41 9.49 11.83 4.02
N THR A 42 8.82 11.47 5.12
CA THR A 42 9.11 12.03 6.46
C THR A 42 10.58 11.85 6.82
N ARG A 43 11.14 10.64 6.64
CA ARG A 43 12.55 10.38 6.96
C ARG A 43 13.51 11.15 6.06
N MET A 44 13.19 11.28 4.77
CA MET A 44 14.02 12.06 3.82
C MET A 44 13.95 13.56 4.11
N ASN A 45 12.79 14.07 4.52
CA ASN A 45 12.60 15.46 4.93
C ASN A 45 13.42 15.77 6.19
N LEU A 46 13.37 14.90 7.20
CA LEU A 46 14.18 15.04 8.43
C LEU A 46 15.69 15.08 8.15
N LYS A 47 16.14 14.31 7.14
CA LYS A 47 17.55 14.29 6.70
C LYS A 47 17.92 15.42 5.74
N GLY A 48 16.99 16.32 5.39
CA GLY A 48 17.22 17.38 4.39
C GLY A 48 17.62 16.83 3.01
N ALA A 49 17.17 15.63 2.66
CA ALA A 49 17.64 14.92 1.47
C ALA A 49 17.14 15.60 0.19
N ALA A 50 18.09 15.94 -0.70
CA ALA A 50 17.81 16.47 -2.02
C ALA A 50 17.10 15.45 -2.93
N ASN A 51 16.49 15.94 -4.00
CA ASN A 51 15.67 15.13 -4.90
C ASN A 51 16.42 13.89 -5.46
N ALA A 52 17.67 14.01 -5.93
CA ALA A 52 18.38 12.81 -6.43
C ALA A 52 18.77 11.84 -5.32
N VAL A 53 19.05 12.33 -4.10
CA VAL A 53 19.30 11.47 -2.94
C VAL A 53 18.07 10.62 -2.64
N ARG A 54 16.88 11.24 -2.64
CA ARG A 54 15.60 10.51 -2.48
C ARG A 54 15.42 9.46 -3.58
N CYS A 55 15.67 9.84 -4.83
CA CYS A 55 15.57 8.92 -5.97
C CYS A 55 16.46 7.69 -5.80
N ARG A 56 17.72 7.89 -5.38
CA ARG A 56 18.70 6.81 -5.23
C ARG A 56 18.49 5.99 -3.96
N ALA A 57 17.91 6.58 -2.92
CA ALA A 57 17.61 5.91 -1.66
C ALA A 57 16.34 5.04 -1.75
N PHE A 58 15.34 5.45 -2.51
CA PHE A 58 14.05 4.75 -2.55
C PHE A 58 14.15 3.28 -2.98
N PRO A 59 14.89 2.88 -4.04
CA PRO A 59 15.00 1.48 -4.42
C PRO A 59 15.61 0.57 -3.34
N VAL A 60 16.41 1.13 -2.43
CA VAL A 60 16.99 0.39 -1.30
C VAL A 60 15.92 -0.10 -0.33
N THR A 61 14.77 0.56 -0.30
CA THR A 61 13.60 0.19 0.50
C THR A 61 12.79 -0.95 -0.13
N LEU A 62 12.99 -1.25 -1.41
CA LEU A 62 12.15 -2.20 -2.14
C LEU A 62 12.72 -3.62 -2.07
N ALA A 63 11.83 -4.60 -1.94
CA ALA A 63 12.14 -6.02 -1.90
C ALA A 63 11.19 -6.82 -2.81
N GLY A 64 11.58 -8.06 -3.12
CA GLY A 64 10.72 -9.01 -3.82
C GLY A 64 10.10 -8.46 -5.13
N PRO A 65 8.78 -8.56 -5.34
CA PRO A 65 8.09 -7.99 -6.49
C PRO A 65 8.32 -6.48 -6.71
N ALA A 66 8.51 -5.72 -5.63
CA ALA A 66 8.66 -4.27 -5.72
C ALA A 66 9.97 -3.83 -6.38
N ILE A 67 11.10 -4.46 -6.01
CA ILE A 67 12.38 -4.15 -6.66
C ILE A 67 12.42 -4.64 -8.12
N LYS A 68 11.75 -5.76 -8.43
CA LYS A 68 11.62 -6.25 -9.82
C LYS A 68 10.86 -5.25 -10.70
N TRP A 69 9.76 -4.68 -10.18
CA TRP A 69 9.03 -3.62 -10.86
C TRP A 69 9.93 -2.41 -11.14
N PHE A 70 10.68 -1.94 -10.14
CA PHE A 70 11.55 -0.78 -10.30
C PHE A 70 12.62 -1.01 -11.38
N ASN A 71 13.24 -2.19 -11.40
CA ASN A 71 14.24 -2.56 -12.39
C ASN A 71 13.68 -2.74 -13.81
N ALA A 72 12.37 -2.94 -13.95
CA ALA A 72 11.68 -3.05 -15.24
C ALA A 72 11.25 -1.69 -15.81
N LEU A 73 11.45 -0.58 -15.08
CA LEU A 73 11.14 0.75 -15.58
C LEU A 73 12.02 1.12 -16.78
N PRO A 74 11.49 1.87 -17.77
CA PRO A 74 12.28 2.29 -18.93
C PRO A 74 13.50 3.11 -18.53
N ASN A 75 14.59 2.96 -19.29
CA ASN A 75 15.82 3.70 -19.04
C ASN A 75 15.59 5.21 -19.07
N GLY A 76 16.16 5.93 -18.09
CA GLY A 76 16.01 7.38 -17.98
C GLY A 76 14.59 7.90 -17.72
N SER A 77 13.62 7.03 -17.40
CA SER A 77 12.22 7.42 -17.13
C SER A 77 12.00 8.15 -15.81
N ILE A 78 13.00 8.19 -14.93
CA ILE A 78 12.96 8.84 -13.62
C ILE A 78 13.81 10.11 -13.66
N THR A 79 13.13 11.26 -13.61
CA THR A 79 13.75 12.59 -13.57
C THR A 79 13.72 13.20 -12.16
N SER A 80 12.80 12.73 -11.32
CA SER A 80 12.58 13.21 -9.96
C SER A 80 12.00 12.14 -9.03
N PHE A 81 12.02 12.41 -7.73
CA PHE A 81 11.40 11.54 -6.75
C PHE A 81 9.88 11.48 -6.95
N HIS A 82 9.28 12.60 -7.35
CA HIS A 82 7.87 12.68 -7.73
C HIS A 82 7.51 11.66 -8.84
N ASP A 83 8.38 11.47 -9.83
CA ASP A 83 8.16 10.46 -10.88
C ASP A 83 8.13 9.04 -10.33
N ILE A 84 8.98 8.74 -9.35
CA ILE A 84 9.01 7.44 -8.66
C ILE A 84 7.72 7.27 -7.87
N SER A 85 7.36 8.25 -7.03
CA SER A 85 6.15 8.23 -6.19
C SER A 85 4.90 7.97 -7.03
N LYS A 86 4.73 8.70 -8.15
CA LYS A 86 3.57 8.54 -9.02
C LYS A 86 3.48 7.14 -9.63
N LYS A 87 4.60 6.63 -10.18
CA LYS A 87 4.63 5.29 -10.80
C LYS A 87 4.45 4.18 -9.75
N PHE A 88 5.02 4.37 -8.57
CA PHE A 88 4.90 3.44 -7.44
C PHE A 88 3.45 3.32 -6.98
N MET A 89 2.77 4.44 -6.73
CA MET A 89 1.35 4.46 -6.34
C MET A 89 0.47 3.80 -7.41
N ALA A 90 0.65 4.17 -8.69
CA ALA A 90 -0.10 3.56 -9.78
C ALA A 90 0.07 2.03 -9.83
N GLN A 91 1.28 1.52 -9.58
CA GLN A 91 1.58 0.10 -9.62
C GLN A 91 1.03 -0.67 -8.41
N PHE A 92 1.17 -0.11 -7.20
CA PHE A 92 0.94 -0.87 -5.97
C PHE A 92 -0.41 -0.61 -5.31
N THR A 93 -1.03 0.55 -5.54
CA THR A 93 -2.43 0.78 -5.12
C THR A 93 -3.37 -0.13 -5.88
N THR A 94 -3.18 -0.23 -7.21
CA THR A 94 -3.99 -1.15 -8.04
C THR A 94 -3.74 -2.61 -7.71
N ARG A 95 -2.51 -2.99 -7.31
CA ARG A 95 -2.22 -4.36 -6.89
C ARG A 95 -2.86 -4.70 -5.56
N ILE A 96 -2.84 -3.83 -4.54
CA ILE A 96 -3.50 -4.13 -3.27
C ILE A 96 -5.00 -4.34 -3.49
N ILE A 97 -5.63 -3.42 -4.23
CA ILE A 97 -7.05 -3.51 -4.59
C ILE A 97 -7.35 -4.81 -5.35
N LYS A 98 -6.44 -5.24 -6.24
CA LYS A 98 -6.57 -6.50 -6.99
C LYS A 98 -6.21 -7.77 -6.21
N THR A 99 -5.45 -7.65 -5.12
CA THR A 99 -4.97 -8.82 -4.35
C THR A 99 -5.90 -9.21 -3.22
N LYS A 100 -6.71 -8.30 -2.68
CA LYS A 100 -7.73 -8.70 -1.71
C LYS A 100 -8.94 -9.26 -2.44
N HIS A 101 -9.11 -10.57 -2.33
CA HIS A 101 -10.27 -11.27 -2.85
C HIS A 101 -11.44 -11.11 -1.87
N PRO A 102 -12.71 -11.11 -2.32
CA PRO A 102 -13.88 -11.02 -1.43
C PRO A 102 -13.88 -12.03 -0.27
N ILE A 103 -13.24 -13.19 -0.45
CA ILE A 103 -13.07 -14.20 0.61
C ILE A 103 -12.30 -13.68 1.83
N ASN A 104 -11.45 -12.66 1.67
CA ASN A 104 -10.70 -12.07 2.77
C ASN A 104 -11.60 -11.32 3.75
N LEU A 105 -12.77 -10.83 3.30
CA LEU A 105 -13.74 -10.17 4.17
C LEU A 105 -14.40 -11.14 5.16
N LEU A 106 -14.41 -12.45 4.88
CA LEU A 106 -14.92 -13.45 5.83
C LEU A 106 -14.08 -13.51 7.13
N GLY A 107 -12.82 -13.08 7.08
CA GLY A 107 -11.95 -12.98 8.24
C GLY A 107 -12.15 -11.71 9.07
N VAL A 108 -12.96 -10.76 8.59
CA VAL A 108 -13.25 -9.51 9.30
C VAL A 108 -14.42 -9.77 10.26
N ILE A 109 -14.08 -10.27 11.44
CA ILE A 109 -15.04 -10.53 12.53
C ILE A 109 -14.99 -9.42 13.59
N GLN A 110 -16.13 -9.17 14.22
CA GLN A 110 -16.26 -8.28 15.37
C GLN A 110 -15.51 -8.90 16.55
N ARG A 111 -14.65 -8.12 17.21
CA ARG A 111 -13.90 -8.59 18.39
C ARG A 111 -14.77 -8.49 19.65
N GLN A 112 -14.45 -9.28 20.67
CA GLN A 112 -15.25 -9.39 21.89
C GLN A 112 -15.36 -8.06 22.68
N ASP A 113 -14.35 -7.21 22.57
CA ASP A 113 -14.23 -5.90 23.22
C ASP A 113 -14.53 -4.73 22.25
N GLU A 114 -14.96 -5.03 21.02
CA GLU A 114 -15.16 -4.04 19.98
C GLU A 114 -16.63 -3.63 19.83
N SER A 115 -16.87 -2.32 19.87
CA SER A 115 -18.20 -1.77 19.60
C SER A 115 -18.60 -1.99 18.14
N MET A 116 -19.90 -2.14 17.88
CA MET A 116 -20.44 -2.34 16.54
C MET A 116 -20.00 -1.23 15.55
N ARG A 117 -19.90 0.02 16.01
CA ARG A 117 -19.43 1.14 15.18
C ARG A 117 -17.98 0.94 14.73
N LYS A 118 -17.07 0.62 15.66
CA LYS A 118 -15.66 0.38 15.34
C LYS A 118 -15.48 -0.82 14.38
N TYR A 119 -16.30 -1.85 14.58
CA TYR A 119 -16.35 -2.99 13.65
C TYR A 119 -16.80 -2.56 12.25
N LEU A 120 -17.89 -1.80 12.14
CA LEU A 120 -18.41 -1.31 10.85
C LEU A 120 -17.40 -0.41 10.14
N ASP A 121 -16.72 0.49 10.86
CA ASP A 121 -15.68 1.34 10.29
C ASP A 121 -14.56 0.48 9.66
N ARG A 122 -14.06 -0.52 10.41
CA ARG A 122 -13.02 -1.42 9.90
C ARG A 122 -13.50 -2.32 8.76
N PHE A 123 -14.75 -2.78 8.81
CA PHE A 123 -15.34 -3.59 7.74
C PHE A 123 -15.47 -2.76 6.45
N ASN A 124 -15.91 -1.51 6.55
CA ASN A 124 -16.00 -0.60 5.41
C ASN A 124 -14.62 -0.28 4.82
N ASP A 125 -13.61 -0.04 5.66
CA ASP A 125 -12.23 0.17 5.20
C ASP A 125 -11.70 -1.03 4.42
N GLU A 126 -12.02 -2.26 4.87
CA GLU A 126 -11.64 -3.49 4.17
C GLU A 126 -12.39 -3.68 2.85
N CYS A 127 -13.68 -3.32 2.77
CA CYS A 127 -14.46 -3.35 1.53
C CYS A 127 -13.87 -2.45 0.44
N LEU A 128 -13.31 -1.29 0.80
CA LEU A 128 -12.68 -0.37 -0.16
C LEU A 128 -11.44 -0.95 -0.84
N LEU A 129 -10.86 -2.01 -0.27
CA LEU A 129 -9.66 -2.65 -0.76
C LEU A 129 -9.95 -3.89 -1.61
N VAL A 130 -11.21 -4.27 -1.80
CA VAL A 130 -11.63 -5.43 -2.59
C VAL A 130 -12.30 -4.98 -3.89
N ASP A 131 -11.76 -5.41 -5.03
CA ASP A 131 -12.39 -5.17 -6.33
C ASP A 131 -13.54 -6.16 -6.60
N GLY A 132 -14.58 -5.69 -7.30
CA GLY A 132 -15.70 -6.54 -7.75
C GLY A 132 -16.65 -7.03 -6.64
N LEU A 133 -16.76 -6.33 -5.51
CA LEU A 133 -17.66 -6.68 -4.42
C LEU A 133 -19.14 -6.49 -4.82
N THR A 134 -19.97 -7.52 -4.66
CA THR A 134 -21.43 -7.43 -4.85
C THR A 134 -22.13 -7.23 -3.50
N ASP A 135 -23.27 -6.55 -3.50
CA ASP A 135 -24.08 -6.33 -2.28
C ASP A 135 -24.40 -7.62 -1.53
N SER A 136 -24.63 -8.71 -2.26
CA SER A 136 -24.87 -10.03 -1.69
C SER A 136 -23.66 -10.59 -0.92
N VAL A 137 -22.45 -10.43 -1.47
CA VAL A 137 -21.21 -10.88 -0.82
C VAL A 137 -20.87 -9.98 0.36
N THR A 138 -21.07 -8.67 0.23
CA THR A 138 -20.90 -7.70 1.32
C THR A 138 -21.83 -8.02 2.49
N THR A 139 -23.12 -8.24 2.22
CA THR A 139 -24.12 -8.55 3.24
C THR A 139 -23.79 -9.87 3.93
N LEU A 140 -23.40 -10.90 3.16
CA LEU A 140 -23.00 -12.18 3.72
C LEU A 140 -21.78 -12.06 4.65
N CYS A 141 -20.72 -11.37 4.20
CA CYS A 141 -19.51 -11.20 5.01
C CYS A 141 -19.77 -10.36 6.26
N LEU A 142 -20.54 -9.27 6.13
CA LEU A 142 -20.91 -8.40 7.25
C LEU A 142 -21.69 -9.17 8.31
N THR A 143 -22.72 -9.91 7.87
CA THR A 143 -23.56 -10.73 8.74
C THR A 143 -22.75 -11.84 9.38
N ASN A 144 -21.82 -12.46 8.64
CA ASN A 144 -20.95 -13.50 9.18
C ASN A 144 -19.96 -12.98 10.22
N GLY A 145 -19.51 -11.73 10.10
CA GLY A 145 -18.56 -11.13 11.03
C GLY A 145 -19.19 -10.61 12.33
N LEU A 146 -20.52 -10.50 12.44
CA LEU A 146 -21.18 -10.03 13.66
C LEU A 146 -21.14 -11.08 14.78
N MET A 147 -20.74 -10.66 15.98
CA MET A 147 -20.73 -11.52 17.19
C MET A 147 -22.14 -11.74 17.76
N ASN A 148 -23.07 -10.83 17.51
CA ASN A 148 -24.42 -10.89 18.08
C ASN A 148 -25.35 -11.72 17.19
N GLU A 149 -25.57 -12.97 17.57
CA GLU A 149 -26.44 -13.93 16.85
C GLU A 149 -27.90 -13.47 16.72
N ASP A 150 -28.44 -12.71 17.68
CA ASP A 150 -29.82 -12.21 17.61
C ASP A 150 -29.95 -11.06 16.61
N PHE A 151 -28.94 -10.20 16.54
CA PHE A 151 -28.84 -9.14 15.54
C PHE A 151 -28.60 -9.70 14.14
N ARG A 152 -27.79 -10.76 14.07
CA ARG A 152 -27.46 -11.50 12.85
C ARG A 152 -28.71 -12.12 12.23
N LYS A 153 -29.56 -12.75 13.06
CA LYS A 153 -30.86 -13.29 12.63
C LYS A 153 -31.78 -12.20 12.08
N HIS A 154 -31.90 -11.06 12.77
CA HIS A 154 -32.72 -9.93 12.32
C HIS A 154 -32.36 -9.44 10.92
N LEU A 155 -31.07 -9.34 10.60
CA LEU A 155 -30.57 -8.90 9.30
C LEU A 155 -30.84 -9.90 8.16
N THR A 156 -30.88 -11.20 8.46
CA THR A 156 -31.18 -12.25 7.47
C THR A 156 -32.67 -12.48 7.22
N THR A 157 -33.54 -11.99 8.11
CA THR A 157 -34.99 -12.26 8.07
C THR A 157 -35.84 -11.12 7.51
N GLN A 158 -35.26 -9.95 7.23
CA GLN A 158 -35.99 -8.86 6.57
C GLN A 158 -35.66 -8.80 5.07
N PRO A 159 -36.64 -9.05 4.17
CA PRO A 159 -36.45 -8.78 2.76
C PRO A 159 -36.43 -7.27 2.51
N VAL A 160 -35.59 -6.84 1.57
CA VAL A 160 -35.56 -5.47 1.00
C VAL A 160 -36.83 -5.22 0.19
#